data_AF-A0A2V4BMH8-F1
#
_entry.id   AF-A0A2V4BMH8-F1
#
_cell.length_a   1.000
_cell.length_b   1.000
_cell.length_c   1.000
_cell.angle_alpha   90.00
_cell.angle_beta   90.00
_cell.angle_gamma   90.00
#
_symmetry.space_group_name_H-M   'P 1'
#
loop_
_entity.id
_entity.type
_entity.pdbx_description
1 polymer ?
#
loop_
_entity_poly.entity_id
_entity_poly.type
_entity_poly.pdbx_seq_one_letter_code
_entity_poly.pdbx_strand_id
1 'polypeptide(L)'
;MDNNQQISERKYAANLARKYLSGEISKNEILSKLPNQVKDFKIQLLYNHIIKKPKKSWFFLPSKEKFKKFILEAYEIIEYLESDKLRFKTMKTLFKQLWLESNECNEPIENIGIHIYEVSKITSTPKIEIMRYLNLLIEKNYITKISDQPYLYKFTESGKNIKTDSAIEEIIMTVD
;
A
#
# COMPACT_ATOMS: atom_id res chain seq x y z
N MET A 1 -15.61 -7.20 15.76
CA MET A 1 -14.37 -6.81 16.47
C MET A 1 -14.50 -5.32 16.69
N ASP A 2 -14.37 -4.84 17.92
CA ASP A 2 -14.48 -3.40 18.19
C ASP A 2 -13.25 -2.66 17.59
N ASN A 3 -13.45 -1.42 17.14
CA ASN A 3 -12.40 -0.60 16.53
C ASN A 3 -11.19 -0.43 17.48
N ASN A 4 -11.45 -0.29 18.79
CA ASN A 4 -10.40 -0.18 19.80
C ASN A 4 -9.52 -1.43 19.88
N GLN A 5 -10.14 -2.62 19.73
CA GLN A 5 -9.40 -3.88 19.71
C GLN A 5 -8.50 -3.96 18.47
N GLN A 6 -9.01 -3.57 17.31
CA GLN A 6 -8.23 -3.56 16.07
C GLN A 6 -7.03 -2.60 16.14
N ILE A 7 -7.23 -1.40 16.67
CA ILE A 7 -6.14 -0.42 16.91
C ILE A 7 -5.09 -1.00 17.85
N SER A 8 -5.52 -1.66 18.93
CA SER A 8 -4.61 -2.30 19.89
C SER A 8 -3.79 -3.42 19.24
N GLU A 9 -4.43 -4.29 18.45
CA GLU A 9 -3.77 -5.37 17.72
C GLU A 9 -2.75 -4.86 16.69
N ARG A 10 -3.07 -3.77 15.96
CA ARG A 10 -2.14 -3.14 15.02
C ARG A 10 -0.91 -2.55 15.72
N LYS A 11 -1.10 -1.84 16.84
CA LYS A 11 0.01 -1.31 17.66
C LYS A 11 0.89 -2.43 18.20
N TYR A 12 0.28 -3.53 18.64
CA TYR A 12 1.01 -4.72 19.06
C TYR A 12 1.84 -5.33 17.92
N ALA A 13 1.25 -5.49 16.73
CA ALA A 13 1.94 -6.00 15.55
C ALA A 13 3.12 -5.08 15.13
N ALA A 14 2.95 -3.76 15.20
CA ALA A 14 4.00 -2.78 14.94
C ALA A 14 5.18 -2.93 15.93
N ASN A 15 4.91 -3.12 17.22
CA ASN A 15 5.94 -3.39 18.22
C ASN A 15 6.69 -4.70 17.93
N LEU A 16 5.99 -5.79 17.62
CA LEU A 16 6.62 -7.06 17.22
C LEU A 16 7.52 -6.88 16.00
N ALA A 17 7.08 -6.12 15.00
CA ALA A 17 7.89 -5.82 13.82
C ALA A 17 9.21 -5.11 14.19
N ARG A 18 9.16 -4.10 15.08
CA ARG A 18 10.38 -3.41 15.56
C ARG A 18 11.35 -4.37 16.23
N LYS A 19 10.86 -5.22 17.16
CA LYS A 19 11.68 -6.25 17.83
C LYS A 19 12.30 -7.23 16.85
N TYR A 20 11.56 -7.59 15.81
CA TYR A 20 12.10 -8.47 14.77
C TYR A 20 13.18 -7.78 13.92
N LEU A 21 13.00 -6.50 13.58
CA LEU A 21 13.98 -5.72 12.81
C LEU A 21 15.25 -5.42 13.61
N SER A 22 15.15 -5.23 14.93
CA SER A 22 16.30 -5.08 15.84
C SER A 22 17.03 -6.39 16.11
N GLY A 23 16.41 -7.53 15.79
CA GLY A 23 16.98 -8.87 16.00
C GLY A 23 16.68 -9.46 17.38
N GLU A 24 15.84 -8.80 18.19
CA GLU A 24 15.41 -9.30 19.51
C GLU A 24 14.56 -10.57 19.42
N ILE A 25 13.81 -10.75 18.33
CA ILE A 25 12.97 -11.93 18.11
C ILE A 25 13.21 -12.55 16.74
N SER A 26 13.02 -13.87 16.65
CA SER A 26 13.22 -14.62 15.40
C SER A 26 12.05 -14.44 14.42
N LYS A 27 12.26 -14.83 13.14
CA LYS A 27 11.18 -14.87 12.13
C LYS A 27 10.03 -15.77 12.57
N ASN A 28 10.33 -16.93 13.15
CA ASN A 28 9.29 -17.86 13.58
C ASN A 28 8.48 -17.29 14.74
N GLU A 29 9.16 -16.56 15.63
CA GLU A 29 8.53 -15.95 16.80
C GLU A 29 7.60 -14.78 16.45
N ILE A 30 7.99 -13.89 15.53
CA ILE A 30 7.06 -12.85 15.07
C ILE A 30 5.86 -13.48 14.37
N LEU A 31 6.06 -14.48 13.50
CA LEU A 31 4.98 -15.10 12.74
C LEU A 31 4.00 -15.87 13.63
N SER A 32 4.44 -16.41 14.77
CA SER A 32 3.55 -17.09 15.73
C SER A 32 2.80 -16.13 16.65
N LYS A 33 3.34 -14.92 16.86
CA LYS A 33 2.75 -13.91 17.75
C LYS A 33 1.87 -12.88 17.04
N LEU A 34 1.92 -12.78 15.71
CA LEU A 34 1.08 -11.83 14.98
C LEU A 34 -0.42 -12.12 15.22
N PRO A 35 -1.24 -11.07 15.47
CA PRO A 35 -2.70 -11.22 15.55
C PRO A 35 -3.28 -11.78 14.26
N ASN A 36 -4.53 -12.26 14.31
CA ASN A 36 -5.17 -12.94 13.19
C ASN A 36 -5.18 -12.11 11.90
N GLN A 37 -4.27 -12.46 10.99
CA GLN A 37 -4.04 -11.77 9.72
C GLN A 37 -5.20 -11.88 8.72
N VAL A 38 -6.19 -12.75 8.95
CA VAL A 38 -7.38 -12.83 8.09
C VAL A 38 -8.36 -11.68 8.38
N LYS A 39 -8.33 -11.14 9.60
CA LYS A 39 -9.28 -10.10 10.04
C LYS A 39 -8.77 -8.68 9.82
N ASP A 40 -7.46 -8.49 9.66
CA ASP A 40 -6.86 -7.18 9.43
C ASP A 40 -5.81 -7.23 8.31
N PHE A 41 -6.10 -6.52 7.22
CA PHE A 41 -5.24 -6.53 6.05
C PHE A 41 -3.91 -5.79 6.24
N LYS A 42 -3.81 -4.83 7.19
CA LYS A 42 -2.53 -4.18 7.52
C LYS A 42 -1.60 -5.19 8.21
N ILE A 43 -2.17 -6.02 9.10
CA ILE A 43 -1.44 -7.13 9.73
C ILE A 43 -1.08 -8.20 8.69
N GLN A 44 -1.98 -8.51 7.75
CA GLN A 44 -1.69 -9.40 6.62
C GLN A 44 -0.53 -8.91 5.75
N LEU A 45 -0.49 -7.60 5.48
CA LEU A 45 0.60 -6.98 4.73
C LEU A 45 1.94 -7.17 5.45
N LEU A 46 1.99 -6.92 6.77
CA LEU A 46 3.17 -7.17 7.57
C LEU A 46 3.58 -8.65 7.50
N TYR A 47 2.65 -9.57 7.73
CA TYR A 47 2.89 -11.01 7.65
C TYR A 47 3.52 -11.42 6.31
N ASN A 48 2.94 -10.97 5.19
CA ASN A 48 3.44 -11.24 3.84
C ASN A 48 4.85 -10.66 3.63
N HIS A 49 5.13 -9.47 4.17
CA HIS A 49 6.44 -8.85 4.10
C HIS A 49 7.49 -9.68 4.86
N ILE A 50 7.19 -10.07 6.09
CA ILE A 50 8.08 -10.91 6.92
C ILE A 50 8.36 -12.27 6.26
N ILE A 51 7.35 -12.90 5.65
CA ILE A 51 7.55 -14.16 4.91
C ILE A 51 8.54 -13.98 3.76
N LYS A 52 8.42 -12.88 3.01
CA LYS A 52 9.26 -12.56 1.85
C LYS A 52 10.65 -12.02 2.21
N LYS A 53 11.05 -12.02 3.50
CA LYS A 53 12.40 -11.62 3.94
C LYS A 53 13.46 -12.21 2.99
N PRO A 54 14.37 -11.40 2.44
CA PRO A 54 15.49 -11.90 1.64
C PRO A 54 16.28 -12.96 2.42
N LYS A 55 16.40 -14.17 1.84
CA LYS A 55 17.22 -15.24 2.42
C LYS A 55 18.69 -14.94 2.17
N LYS A 56 19.55 -15.18 3.17
CA LYS A 56 20.98 -15.40 2.94
C LYS A 56 21.11 -16.79 2.32
N SER A 57 21.43 -16.87 1.03
CA SER A 57 21.74 -18.16 0.39
C SER A 57 23.23 -18.42 0.55
N TRP A 58 23.61 -19.69 0.72
CA TRP A 58 25.01 -20.12 0.88
C TRP A 58 25.91 -19.64 -0.27
N PHE A 59 25.34 -19.45 -1.47
CA PHE A 59 26.06 -19.01 -2.67
C PHE A 59 25.80 -17.55 -3.06
N PHE A 60 24.82 -16.88 -2.44
CA PHE A 60 24.45 -15.50 -2.75
C PHE A 60 23.94 -14.78 -1.51
N LEU A 61 24.77 -13.87 -0.97
CA LEU A 61 24.28 -12.85 -0.05
C LEU A 61 23.26 -11.97 -0.81
N PRO A 62 22.08 -11.67 -0.24
CA PRO A 62 21.23 -10.65 -0.82
C PRO A 62 22.03 -9.34 -0.88
N SER A 63 21.90 -8.60 -1.99
CA SER A 63 22.59 -7.31 -2.11
C SER A 63 22.22 -6.42 -0.93
N LYS A 64 23.18 -5.61 -0.46
CA LYS A 64 22.94 -4.64 0.62
C LYS A 64 21.70 -3.79 0.33
N GLU A 65 21.48 -3.45 -0.93
CA GLU A 65 20.31 -2.71 -1.41
C GLU A 65 19.00 -3.45 -1.22
N LYS A 66 18.94 -4.75 -1.54
CA LYS A 66 17.72 -5.57 -1.36
C LYS A 66 17.34 -5.67 0.11
N PHE A 67 18.32 -5.77 1.00
CA PHE A 67 18.07 -5.76 2.44
C PHE A 67 17.66 -4.36 2.94
N LYS A 68 18.35 -3.31 2.50
CA LYS A 68 17.97 -1.92 2.82
C LYS A 68 16.52 -1.63 2.41
N LYS A 69 16.12 -2.02 1.20
CA LYS A 69 14.74 -1.91 0.71
C LYS A 69 13.76 -2.66 1.61
N PHE A 70 14.07 -3.90 1.98
CA PHE A 70 13.25 -4.68 2.89
C PHE A 70 13.02 -3.97 4.24
N ILE A 71 14.07 -3.38 4.83
CA ILE A 71 13.98 -2.64 6.09
C ILE A 71 13.12 -1.38 5.94
N LEU A 72 13.35 -0.57 4.89
CA LEU A 72 12.57 0.64 4.63
C LEU A 72 11.08 0.33 4.44
N GLU A 73 10.76 -0.69 3.65
CA GLU A 73 9.37 -1.13 3.44
C GLU A 73 8.74 -1.67 4.75
N ALA A 74 9.53 -2.28 5.63
CA ALA A 74 9.03 -2.71 6.93
C ALA A 74 8.65 -1.53 7.83
N TYR A 75 9.43 -0.44 7.82
CA TYR A 75 9.11 0.78 8.55
C TYR A 75 7.89 1.51 7.97
N GLU A 76 7.72 1.53 6.64
CA GLU A 76 6.50 2.05 6.01
C GLU A 76 5.26 1.26 6.46
N ILE A 77 5.37 -0.07 6.59
CA ILE A 77 4.28 -0.92 7.09
C ILE A 77 4.00 -0.65 8.58
N ILE A 78 5.05 -0.43 9.39
CA ILE A 78 4.91 -0.08 10.82
C ILE A 78 4.13 1.23 10.97
N GLU A 79 4.50 2.28 10.23
CA GLU A 79 3.77 3.55 10.26
C GLU A 79 2.32 3.36 9.80
N TYR A 80 2.09 2.55 8.77
CA TYR A 80 0.75 2.25 8.29
C TYR A 80 -0.10 1.48 9.32
N LEU A 81 0.50 0.60 10.12
CA LEU A 81 -0.19 -0.08 11.22
C LEU A 81 -0.61 0.89 12.32
N GLU A 82 0.22 1.89 12.61
CA GLU A 82 0.03 2.82 13.72
C GLU A 82 -0.81 4.04 13.37
N SER A 83 -1.07 4.26 12.08
CA SER A 83 -1.86 5.38 11.57
C SER A 83 -3.12 4.91 10.85
N ASP A 84 -4.10 5.80 10.74
CA ASP A 84 -5.25 5.61 9.84
C ASP A 84 -4.98 6.14 8.43
N LYS A 85 -3.77 6.69 8.20
CA LYS A 85 -3.31 7.18 6.91
C LYS A 85 -3.30 6.07 5.87
N LEU A 86 -3.49 6.45 4.62
CA LEU A 86 -3.24 5.59 3.47
C LEU A 86 -1.73 5.38 3.27
N ARG A 87 -1.34 4.27 2.66
CA ARG A 87 0.06 3.92 2.42
C ARG A 87 0.54 4.54 1.12
N PHE A 88 1.58 5.37 1.20
CA PHE A 88 2.14 6.10 0.06
C PHE A 88 2.44 5.21 -1.14
N LYS A 89 3.14 4.09 -0.92
CA LYS A 89 3.45 3.14 -1.99
C LYS A 89 2.22 2.66 -2.75
N THR A 90 1.08 2.46 -2.09
CA THR A 90 -0.16 2.03 -2.74
C THR A 90 -0.73 3.13 -3.63
N MET A 91 -0.88 4.35 -3.09
CA MET A 91 -1.40 5.49 -3.86
C MET A 91 -0.52 5.79 -5.07
N LYS A 92 0.79 5.85 -4.87
CA LYS A 92 1.76 6.10 -5.94
C LYS A 92 1.67 5.05 -7.05
N THR A 93 1.55 3.78 -6.67
CA THR A 93 1.44 2.68 -7.65
C THR A 93 0.12 2.75 -8.42
N LEU A 94 -1.00 3.02 -7.74
CA LEU A 94 -2.30 3.22 -8.38
C LEU A 94 -2.24 4.39 -9.35
N PHE A 95 -1.82 5.56 -8.88
CA PHE A 95 -1.74 6.77 -9.68
C PHE A 95 -0.89 6.56 -10.94
N LYS A 96 0.30 5.94 -10.80
CA LYS A 96 1.16 5.64 -11.95
C LYS A 96 0.51 4.70 -12.97
N GLN A 97 -0.21 3.67 -12.51
CA GLN A 97 -0.91 2.73 -13.40
C GLN A 97 -1.99 3.47 -14.21
N LEU A 98 -2.82 4.27 -13.54
CA LEU A 98 -3.88 5.05 -14.19
C LEU A 98 -3.30 6.11 -15.14
N TRP A 99 -2.21 6.76 -14.73
CA TRP A 99 -1.49 7.74 -15.54
C TRP A 99 -0.98 7.14 -16.85
N LEU A 100 -0.36 5.96 -16.79
CA LEU A 100 0.14 5.25 -17.96
C LEU A 100 -0.99 4.78 -18.88
N GLU A 101 -2.06 4.23 -18.32
CA GLU A 101 -3.23 3.78 -19.09
C GLU A 101 -3.86 4.94 -19.88
N SER A 102 -4.00 6.10 -19.24
CA SER A 102 -4.54 7.31 -19.86
C SER A 102 -3.61 7.98 -20.87
N ASN A 103 -2.53 7.32 -21.31
CA ASN A 103 -1.49 7.90 -22.16
C ASN A 103 -1.04 9.28 -21.64
N GLU A 104 -0.61 9.33 -20.37
CA GLU A 104 -0.22 10.55 -19.67
C GLU A 104 -1.35 11.60 -19.54
N CYS A 105 -2.57 11.12 -19.22
CA CYS A 105 -3.80 11.91 -19.06
C CYS A 105 -4.41 12.50 -20.32
N ASN A 106 -3.98 12.04 -21.50
CA ASN A 106 -4.54 12.48 -22.77
C ASN A 106 -5.78 11.69 -23.17
N GLU A 107 -5.91 10.45 -22.70
CA GLU A 107 -6.99 9.53 -23.04
C GLU A 107 -7.83 9.15 -21.81
N PRO A 108 -9.09 8.71 -22.01
CA PRO A 108 -9.85 8.07 -20.95
C PRO A 108 -9.13 6.85 -20.36
N ILE A 109 -9.32 6.63 -19.07
CA ILE A 109 -8.87 5.44 -18.36
C ILE A 109 -9.95 4.37 -18.53
N GLU A 110 -9.56 3.27 -19.16
CA GLU A 110 -10.37 2.08 -19.29
C GLU A 110 -9.97 1.03 -18.25
N ASN A 111 -10.75 -0.06 -18.15
CA ASN A 111 -10.34 -1.29 -17.46
C ASN A 111 -9.79 -1.11 -16.04
N ILE A 112 -10.29 -0.14 -15.26
CA ILE A 112 -9.82 0.17 -13.89
C ILE A 112 -9.69 -1.09 -13.01
N GLY A 113 -10.58 -2.07 -13.18
CA GLY A 113 -10.51 -3.34 -12.45
C GLY A 113 -9.19 -4.10 -12.64
N ILE A 114 -8.60 -4.05 -13.84
CA ILE A 114 -7.29 -4.65 -14.17
C ILE A 114 -6.19 -3.90 -13.40
N HIS A 115 -6.19 -2.56 -13.42
CA HIS A 115 -5.19 -1.78 -12.71
C HIS A 115 -5.30 -1.96 -11.19
N ILE A 116 -6.50 -2.03 -10.62
CA ILE A 116 -6.70 -2.36 -9.19
C ILE A 116 -6.09 -3.74 -8.87
N TYR A 117 -6.28 -4.72 -9.75
CA TYR A 117 -5.71 -6.05 -9.57
C TYR A 117 -4.17 -6.05 -9.62
N GLU A 118 -3.58 -5.35 -10.57
CA GLU A 118 -2.12 -5.25 -10.69
C GLU A 118 -1.50 -4.48 -9.52
N VAL A 119 -2.12 -3.38 -9.09
CA VAL A 119 -1.70 -2.65 -7.88
C VAL A 119 -1.76 -3.57 -6.67
N SER A 120 -2.80 -4.40 -6.54
CA SER A 120 -2.92 -5.36 -5.44
C SER A 120 -1.77 -6.36 -5.40
N LYS A 121 -1.37 -6.92 -6.54
CA LYS A 121 -0.21 -7.81 -6.64
C LYS A 121 1.09 -7.10 -6.25
N ILE A 122 1.35 -5.94 -6.84
CA ILE A 122 2.60 -5.20 -6.66
C ILE A 122 2.79 -4.75 -5.22
N THR A 123 1.71 -4.28 -4.60
CA THR A 123 1.75 -3.62 -3.29
C THR A 123 1.37 -4.57 -2.15
N SER A 124 0.84 -5.77 -2.45
CA SER A 124 0.24 -6.69 -1.48
C SER A 124 -0.91 -6.06 -0.67
N THR A 125 -1.51 -4.98 -1.20
CA THR A 125 -2.69 -4.32 -0.62
C THR A 125 -3.96 -4.96 -1.19
N PRO A 126 -4.99 -5.26 -0.38
CA PRO A 126 -6.24 -5.82 -0.90
C PRO A 126 -6.94 -4.87 -1.88
N LYS A 127 -7.68 -5.45 -2.84
CA LYS A 127 -8.45 -4.68 -3.84
C LYS A 127 -9.43 -3.70 -3.19
N ILE A 128 -10.13 -4.13 -2.13
CA ILE A 128 -11.10 -3.29 -1.41
C ILE A 128 -10.45 -2.04 -0.81
N GLU A 129 -9.22 -2.19 -0.31
CA GLU A 129 -8.45 -1.07 0.22
C GLU A 129 -8.01 -0.17 -0.93
N ILE A 130 -7.51 -0.70 -2.06
CA ILE A 130 -7.15 0.08 -3.25
C ILE A 130 -8.35 0.85 -3.82
N MET A 131 -9.55 0.28 -3.78
CA MET A 131 -10.78 0.99 -4.16
C MET A 131 -11.00 2.25 -3.30
N ARG A 132 -10.62 2.24 -2.02
CA ARG A 132 -10.69 3.46 -1.18
C ARG A 132 -9.75 4.56 -1.70
N TYR A 133 -8.58 4.20 -2.24
CA TYR A 133 -7.65 5.16 -2.84
C TYR A 133 -8.23 5.75 -4.13
N LEU A 134 -8.83 4.90 -4.97
CA LEU A 134 -9.52 5.37 -6.17
C LEU A 134 -10.69 6.30 -5.82
N ASN A 135 -11.52 5.92 -4.84
CA ASN A 135 -12.63 6.76 -4.38
C ASN A 135 -12.12 8.09 -3.83
N LEU A 136 -11.01 8.11 -3.07
CA LEU A 136 -10.39 9.35 -2.61
C LEU A 136 -9.97 10.25 -3.79
N LEU A 137 -9.36 9.67 -4.84
CA LEU A 137 -9.00 10.45 -6.05
C LEU A 137 -10.24 11.02 -6.76
N ILE A 138 -11.37 10.31 -6.71
CA ILE A 138 -12.65 10.77 -7.28
C ILE A 138 -13.27 11.87 -6.40
N GLU A 139 -13.36 11.65 -5.10
CA GLU A 139 -13.91 12.59 -4.11
C GLU A 139 -13.14 13.91 -4.10
N LYS A 140 -11.81 13.87 -4.21
CA LYS A 140 -10.95 15.06 -4.32
C LYS A 140 -10.92 15.65 -5.75
N ASN A 141 -11.74 15.12 -6.67
CA ASN A 141 -11.88 15.59 -8.04
C ASN A 141 -10.56 15.58 -8.85
N TYR A 142 -9.68 14.62 -8.61
CA TYR A 142 -8.50 14.37 -9.44
C TYR A 142 -8.82 13.45 -10.61
N ILE A 143 -9.76 12.53 -10.40
CA ILE A 143 -10.32 11.64 -11.42
C ILE A 143 -11.83 11.82 -11.42
N THR A 144 -12.46 11.73 -12.58
CA THR A 144 -13.91 11.75 -12.70
C THR A 144 -14.39 10.61 -13.57
N LYS A 145 -15.60 10.11 -13.28
CA LYS A 145 -16.26 9.08 -14.07
C LYS A 145 -16.94 9.74 -15.27
N ILE A 146 -16.69 9.22 -16.47
CA ILE A 146 -17.24 9.72 -17.73
C ILE A 146 -18.43 8.88 -18.18
N SER A 147 -18.35 7.56 -17.97
CA SER A 147 -19.41 6.62 -18.36
C SER A 147 -19.48 5.44 -17.39
N ASP A 148 -20.70 4.94 -17.21
CA ASP A 148 -20.99 3.70 -16.49
C ASP A 148 -20.90 2.47 -17.40
N GLN A 149 -21.10 2.66 -18.72
CA GLN A 149 -21.08 1.61 -19.74
C GLN A 149 -20.53 2.17 -21.08
N PRO A 150 -19.29 1.82 -21.47
CA PRO A 150 -18.28 1.14 -20.66
C PRO A 150 -17.88 1.97 -19.43
N TYR A 151 -17.31 1.32 -18.40
CA TYR A 151 -16.80 2.02 -17.21
C TYR A 151 -15.56 2.84 -17.57
N LEU A 152 -15.75 4.15 -17.80
CA LEU A 152 -14.70 5.07 -18.23
C LEU A 152 -14.48 6.16 -17.20
N TYR A 153 -13.21 6.52 -17.01
CA TYR A 153 -12.78 7.59 -16.13
C TYR A 153 -11.80 8.50 -16.87
N LYS A 154 -11.56 9.71 -16.37
CA LYS A 154 -10.45 10.58 -16.83
C LYS A 154 -9.84 11.34 -15.68
N PHE A 155 -8.60 11.74 -15.86
CA PHE A 155 -8.01 12.79 -15.04
C PHE A 155 -8.69 14.13 -15.32
N THR A 156 -8.96 14.87 -14.25
CA THR A 156 -9.36 16.28 -14.33
C THR A 156 -8.12 17.15 -14.55
N GLU A 157 -8.29 18.44 -14.79
CA GLU A 157 -7.15 19.38 -14.85
C GLU A 157 -6.34 19.38 -13.54
N SER A 158 -7.01 19.30 -12.39
CA SER A 158 -6.33 19.14 -11.09
C SER A 158 -5.54 17.83 -11.03
N GLY A 159 -6.11 16.73 -11.52
CA GLY A 159 -5.43 15.44 -11.57
C GLY A 159 -4.18 15.44 -12.46
N LYS A 160 -4.25 16.11 -13.61
CA LYS A 160 -3.13 16.26 -14.56
C LYS A 160 -1.93 17.00 -13.95
N ASN A 161 -2.15 17.84 -12.95
CA ASN A 161 -1.09 18.62 -12.31
C ASN A 161 -0.32 17.83 -11.23
N ILE A 162 -0.74 16.62 -10.88
CA ILE A 162 0.00 15.76 -9.95
C ILE A 162 1.16 15.10 -10.70
N LYS A 163 2.35 15.68 -10.57
CA LYS A 163 3.58 15.20 -11.27
C LYS A 163 4.65 14.67 -10.34
N THR A 164 4.53 14.90 -9.04
CA THR A 164 5.60 14.64 -8.07
C THR A 164 5.15 13.70 -6.96
N ASP A 165 6.11 13.01 -6.35
CA ASP A 165 5.88 12.18 -5.17
C ASP A 165 5.29 13.01 -4.01
N SER A 166 5.80 14.22 -3.77
CA SER A 166 5.28 15.11 -2.72
C SER A 166 3.81 15.48 -2.94
N ALA A 167 3.39 15.74 -4.19
CA ALA A 167 1.97 15.99 -4.48
C ALA A 167 1.09 14.76 -4.18
N ILE A 168 1.62 13.54 -4.37
CA ILE A 168 0.92 12.31 -3.99
C ILE A 168 0.86 12.14 -2.47
N GLU A 169 1.89 12.52 -1.73
CA GLU A 169 1.91 12.49 -0.26
C GLU A 169 0.85 13.43 0.35
N GLU A 170 0.70 14.64 -0.20
CA GLU A 170 -0.30 15.62 0.25
C GLU A 170 -1.73 15.08 0.14
N ILE A 171 -2.05 14.34 -0.92
CA ILE A 171 -3.38 13.71 -1.10
C ILE A 171 -3.68 12.72 0.03
N ILE A 172 -2.66 11.99 0.48
CA ILE A 172 -2.78 10.97 1.53
C ILE A 172 -2.84 11.58 2.92
N MET A 173 -2.21 12.74 3.12
CA MET A 173 -2.21 13.46 4.39
C MET A 173 -3.50 14.23 4.66
N THR A 174 -4.31 14.51 3.64
CA THR A 174 -5.60 15.23 3.76
C THR A 174 -6.81 14.31 3.96
N VAL A 175 -6.56 13.10 4.48
CA VAL A 175 -7.59 12.16 4.95
C VAL A 175 -7.81 12.45 6.43
N ASP A 176 -8.80 13.29 6.73
CA ASP A 176 -9.30 13.58 8.09
C ASP A 176 -10.22 12.45 8.59
#